data_AF-A0A383AX22-F1
#
_entry.id   AF-A0A383AX22-F1
#
_cell.length_a   1.000
_cell.length_b   1.000
_cell.length_c   1.000
_cell.angle_alpha   90.00
_cell.angle_beta   90.00
_cell.angle_gamma   90.00
#
_symmetry.space_group_name_H-M   'P 1'
#
loop_
_entity.id
_entity.type
_entity.pdbx_description
1 polymer ?
#
loop_
_entity_poly.entity_id
_entity_poly.type
_entity_poly.pdbx_seq_one_letter_code
_entity_poly.pdbx_strand_id
1 'polypeptide(L)'
;MLYRDTFTISWLLGRFCNYKCSYCWPYARSDKKDHRPTELCIKTIDSIKEQAREQGFNSFNWFLSGGEPTFHPGYLDILQHLADDEGNCNRQRIHMTSNCSRKIKWFETYIKYANKFDKASITASAHFEALNTQDKIADFADKLVFLQDNGIRITINMVMIP
;
A
#
# COMPACT_ATOMS: atom_id res chain seq x y z
N MET A 1 -0.07 -11.19 19.35
CA MET A 1 -1.20 -11.27 18.39
C MET A 1 -2.39 -12.02 18.98
N LEU A 2 -2.18 -13.10 19.76
CA LEU A 2 -3.26 -13.92 20.34
C LEU A 2 -4.19 -13.21 21.36
N TYR A 3 -3.79 -12.07 21.92
CA TYR A 3 -4.53 -11.36 22.99
C TYR A 3 -5.01 -9.96 22.57
N ARG A 4 -5.02 -9.64 21.28
CA ARG A 4 -5.50 -8.35 20.77
C ARG A 4 -6.62 -8.61 19.79
N ASP A 5 -7.62 -7.73 19.80
CA ASP A 5 -8.76 -7.65 18.89
C ASP A 5 -8.36 -7.26 17.44
N THR A 6 -7.17 -7.69 16.99
CA THR A 6 -6.53 -7.25 15.76
C THR A 6 -6.68 -8.27 14.64
N PHE A 7 -7.44 -7.91 13.61
CA PHE A 7 -7.52 -8.63 12.35
C PHE A 7 -6.49 -8.07 11.35
N THR A 8 -5.76 -8.94 10.65
CA THR A 8 -4.71 -8.53 9.72
C THR A 8 -5.00 -9.03 8.32
N ILE A 9 -5.04 -8.11 7.37
CA ILE A 9 -5.34 -8.38 5.96
C ILE A 9 -4.08 -8.11 5.15
N SER A 10 -3.62 -9.11 4.40
CA SER A 10 -2.61 -8.94 3.36
C SER A 10 -3.29 -9.12 2.01
N TRP A 11 -3.37 -8.04 1.23
CA TRP A 11 -4.16 -8.00 0.00
C TRP A 11 -3.33 -7.55 -1.20
N LEU A 12 -3.29 -8.43 -2.20
CA LEU A 12 -2.83 -8.13 -3.56
C LEU A 12 -3.95 -7.44 -4.36
N LEU A 13 -3.83 -6.15 -4.63
CA LEU A 13 -4.84 -5.38 -5.39
C LEU A 13 -4.85 -5.66 -6.90
N GLY A 14 -3.77 -6.26 -7.40
CA GLY A 14 -3.57 -6.64 -8.79
C GLY A 14 -2.12 -7.07 -9.00
N ARG A 15 -1.82 -7.65 -10.16
CA ARG A 15 -0.45 -8.06 -10.51
C ARG A 15 0.21 -7.13 -11.51
N PHE A 16 -0.56 -6.22 -12.13
CA PHE A 16 0.01 -5.22 -13.00
C PHE A 16 1.12 -4.42 -12.31
N CYS A 17 2.27 -4.31 -12.97
CA CYS A 17 3.39 -3.49 -12.51
C CYS A 17 4.05 -2.78 -13.69
N ASN A 18 4.39 -1.51 -13.47
CA ASN A 18 5.12 -0.69 -14.43
C ASN A 18 6.60 -1.06 -14.54
N TYR A 19 7.17 -1.75 -13.54
CA TYR A 19 8.53 -2.27 -13.60
C TYR A 19 8.55 -3.71 -14.13
N LYS A 20 9.69 -4.09 -14.72
CA LYS A 20 9.96 -5.43 -15.27
C LYS A 20 11.23 -6.02 -14.65
N CYS A 21 11.34 -6.00 -13.33
CA CYS A 21 12.55 -6.41 -12.64
C CYS A 21 12.90 -7.87 -12.98
N SER A 22 14.14 -8.15 -13.35
CA SER A 22 14.58 -9.48 -13.81
C SER A 22 14.39 -10.59 -12.76
N TYR A 23 14.46 -10.21 -11.49
CA TYR A 23 14.33 -11.08 -10.31
C TYR A 23 12.90 -11.15 -9.76
N CYS A 24 11.93 -10.48 -10.38
CA CYS A 24 10.55 -10.52 -9.91
C CYS A 24 9.94 -11.90 -10.14
N TRP A 25 9.16 -12.39 -9.17
CA TRP A 25 8.48 -13.67 -9.29
C TRP A 25 7.54 -13.68 -10.53
N PRO A 26 7.65 -14.66 -11.46
CA PRO A 26 6.94 -14.63 -12.75
C PRO A 26 5.42 -14.47 -12.66
N TYR A 27 4.80 -15.07 -11.65
CA TYR A 27 3.35 -14.98 -11.40
C TYR A 27 2.90 -13.78 -10.56
N ALA A 28 3.82 -13.02 -9.97
CA ALA A 28 3.51 -11.85 -9.13
C ALA A 28 3.36 -10.57 -9.96
N ARG A 29 3.72 -10.62 -11.25
CA ARG A 29 3.75 -9.46 -12.15
C ARG A 29 3.00 -9.75 -13.46
N SER A 30 2.28 -8.75 -13.97
CA SER A 30 1.52 -8.81 -15.23
C SER A 30 1.77 -7.55 -16.07
N ASP A 31 1.82 -7.71 -17.40
CA ASP A 31 1.79 -6.58 -18.35
C ASP A 31 0.38 -6.06 -18.60
N LYS A 32 -0.65 -6.87 -18.28
CA LYS A 32 -2.06 -6.51 -18.43
C LYS A 32 -2.60 -5.99 -17.10
N LYS A 33 -3.35 -4.89 -17.16
CA LYS A 33 -4.11 -4.37 -16.01
C LYS A 33 -5.16 -5.41 -15.60
N ASP A 34 -4.98 -5.99 -14.42
CA ASP A 34 -5.77 -7.12 -13.93
C ASP A 34 -6.37 -6.84 -12.53
N HIS A 35 -6.76 -5.59 -12.31
CA HIS A 35 -7.42 -5.17 -11.09
C HIS A 35 -8.91 -5.54 -11.10
N ARG A 36 -9.48 -5.72 -9.91
CA ARG A 36 -10.93 -5.82 -9.74
C ARG A 36 -11.57 -4.42 -9.79
N PRO A 37 -12.89 -4.31 -10.05
CA PRO A 37 -13.59 -3.03 -9.96
C PRO A 37 -13.49 -2.45 -8.55
N THR A 38 -13.31 -1.13 -8.43
CA THR A 38 -13.17 -0.44 -7.13
C THR A 38 -14.37 -0.70 -6.21
N GLU A 39 -15.59 -0.66 -6.75
CA GLU A 39 -16.82 -0.93 -6.00
C GLU A 39 -16.83 -2.33 -5.38
N LEU A 40 -16.32 -3.34 -6.10
CA LEU A 40 -16.21 -4.70 -5.57
C LEU A 40 -15.19 -4.78 -4.44
N CYS A 41 -14.05 -4.07 -4.56
CA CYS A 41 -13.06 -3.99 -3.50
C CYS A 41 -13.65 -3.34 -2.24
N ILE A 42 -14.40 -2.25 -2.38
CA ILE A 42 -15.08 -1.57 -1.26
C ILE A 42 -16.07 -2.51 -0.58
N LYS A 43 -16.96 -3.17 -1.33
CA LYS A 43 -17.90 -4.17 -0.77
C LYS A 43 -17.19 -5.31 -0.03
N THR A 44 -16.01 -5.71 -0.54
CA THR A 44 -15.19 -6.74 0.09
C THR A 44 -14.60 -6.25 1.42
N ILE A 45 -14.16 -4.99 1.50
CA ILE A 45 -13.70 -4.37 2.75
C ILE A 45 -14.82 -4.37 3.78
N ASP A 46 -16.02 -3.96 3.38
CA ASP A 46 -17.18 -3.91 4.28
C ASP A 46 -17.52 -5.30 4.82
N SER A 47 -17.57 -6.31 3.95
CA SER A 47 -17.85 -7.68 4.35
C SER A 47 -16.74 -8.29 5.23
N ILE A 48 -15.47 -7.95 4.99
CA ILE A 48 -14.36 -8.37 5.87
C ILE A 48 -14.53 -7.75 7.27
N LYS A 49 -14.84 -6.45 7.35
CA LYS A 49 -14.98 -5.75 8.62
C LYS A 49 -16.20 -6.25 9.40
N GLU A 50 -17.32 -6.47 8.72
CA GLU A 50 -18.54 -7.07 9.30
C GLU A 50 -18.22 -8.42 9.93
N GLN A 51 -17.71 -9.37 9.15
CA GLN A 51 -17.37 -10.72 9.63
C GLN A 51 -16.32 -10.69 10.76
N ALA A 52 -15.31 -9.82 10.67
CA ALA A 52 -14.30 -9.69 11.71
C ALA A 52 -14.90 -9.20 13.04
N ARG A 53 -15.82 -8.23 12.98
CA ARG A 53 -16.51 -7.68 14.16
C ARG A 53 -17.43 -8.70 14.81
N GLU A 54 -18.14 -9.51 14.03
CA GLU A 54 -18.95 -10.63 14.54
C GLU A 54 -18.11 -11.65 15.32
N GLN A 55 -16.84 -11.80 14.97
CA GLN A 55 -15.88 -12.66 15.66
C GLN A 55 -15.09 -11.94 16.78
N GLY A 56 -15.49 -10.71 17.13
CA GLY A 56 -14.89 -9.93 18.23
C GLY A 56 -13.60 -9.17 17.89
N PHE A 57 -13.27 -8.99 16.61
CA PHE A 57 -12.14 -8.16 16.18
C PHE A 57 -12.61 -6.76 15.75
N ASN A 58 -12.03 -5.69 16.31
CA ASN A 58 -12.32 -4.31 15.90
C ASN A 58 -11.07 -3.43 15.70
N SER A 59 -9.89 -4.04 15.71
CA SER A 59 -8.64 -3.42 15.29
C SER A 59 -8.18 -4.01 13.97
N PHE A 60 -7.70 -3.21 13.02
CA PHE A 60 -7.35 -3.68 11.68
C PHE A 60 -5.93 -3.29 11.26
N ASN A 61 -5.24 -4.21 10.60
CA ASN A 61 -4.02 -3.91 9.84
C ASN A 61 -4.23 -4.26 8.37
N TRP A 62 -4.08 -3.27 7.50
CA TRP A 62 -4.19 -3.43 6.06
C TRP A 62 -2.80 -3.39 5.45
N PHE A 63 -2.42 -4.47 4.76
CA PHE A 63 -1.19 -4.55 3.98
C PHE A 63 -1.56 -4.64 2.50
N LEU A 64 -1.39 -3.54 1.78
CA LEU A 64 -1.71 -3.45 0.35
C LEU A 64 -0.44 -3.66 -0.48
N SER A 65 -0.47 -4.68 -1.33
CA SER A 65 0.64 -5.05 -2.20
C SER A 65 0.09 -5.57 -3.54
N GLY A 66 0.94 -6.24 -4.34
CA GLY A 66 0.57 -6.71 -5.67
C GLY A 66 1.77 -6.68 -6.60
N GLY A 67 1.51 -6.38 -7.87
CA GLY A 67 2.52 -5.86 -8.78
C GLY A 67 2.99 -4.49 -8.31
N GLU A 68 2.36 -3.43 -8.80
CA GLU A 68 2.46 -2.09 -8.20
C GLU A 68 1.06 -1.63 -7.75
N PRO A 69 0.75 -1.66 -6.44
CA PRO A 69 -0.60 -1.42 -5.95
C PRO A 69 -1.12 -0.02 -6.28
N THR A 70 -0.24 0.97 -6.36
CA THR A 70 -0.62 2.36 -6.67
C THR A 70 -1.17 2.53 -8.09
N PHE A 71 -1.03 1.52 -8.99
CA PHE A 71 -1.63 1.52 -10.32
C PHE A 71 -3.06 1.00 -10.38
N HIS A 72 -3.60 0.48 -9.27
CA HIS A 72 -5.05 0.27 -9.17
C HIS A 72 -5.76 1.63 -9.30
N PRO A 73 -6.70 1.81 -10.25
CA PRO A 73 -7.29 3.12 -10.54
C PRO A 73 -8.00 3.72 -9.32
N GLY A 74 -8.70 2.88 -8.53
CA GLY A 74 -9.33 3.29 -7.28
C GLY A 74 -8.51 3.08 -6.01
N TYR A 75 -7.18 3.05 -6.08
CA TYR A 75 -6.36 2.88 -4.85
C TYR A 75 -6.67 3.96 -3.81
N LEU A 76 -6.73 5.23 -4.24
CA LEU A 76 -7.00 6.35 -3.34
C LEU A 76 -8.45 6.31 -2.81
N ASP A 77 -9.40 5.82 -3.61
CA ASP A 77 -10.79 5.62 -3.17
C ASP A 77 -10.88 4.53 -2.10
N ILE A 78 -10.17 3.41 -2.29
CA ILE A 78 -10.05 2.32 -1.30
C ILE A 78 -9.42 2.84 -0.01
N LEU A 79 -8.34 3.61 -0.12
CA LEU A 79 -7.65 4.20 1.03
C LEU A 79 -8.57 5.17 1.78
N GLN A 80 -9.28 6.02 1.05
CA GLN A 80 -10.24 6.96 1.62
C GLN A 80 -11.37 6.24 2.34
N HIS A 81 -11.96 5.20 1.73
CA HIS A 81 -13.01 4.38 2.35
C HIS A 81 -12.55 3.76 3.68
N LEU A 82 -11.32 3.23 3.72
CA LEU A 82 -10.74 2.72 4.96
C LEU A 82 -10.52 3.81 6.01
N ALA A 83 -10.04 4.97 5.57
CA ALA A 83 -9.74 6.12 6.41
C ALA A 83 -11.00 6.76 7.02
N ASP A 84 -12.10 6.79 6.27
CA ASP A 84 -13.36 7.38 6.72
C ASP A 84 -14.10 6.49 7.76
N ASP A 85 -13.67 5.23 7.94
CA ASP A 85 -14.17 4.31 8.97
C ASP A 85 -13.37 4.36 10.31
N GLU A 86 -12.50 5.36 10.48
CA GLU A 86 -11.66 5.54 11.69
C GLU A 86 -12.50 5.51 12.99
N GLY A 87 -13.66 6.17 13.01
CA GLY A 87 -14.52 6.27 14.19
C GLY A 87 -15.20 4.97 14.63
N ASN A 88 -15.21 3.94 13.79
CA ASN A 88 -15.84 2.65 14.08
C ASN A 88 -14.81 1.56 14.46
N CYS A 89 -13.52 1.88 14.42
CA CYS A 89 -12.44 0.94 14.72
C CYS A 89 -11.75 1.33 16.03
N ASN A 90 -11.38 0.35 16.85
CA ASN A 90 -10.56 0.63 18.04
C ASN A 90 -9.15 1.11 17.67
N ARG A 91 -8.64 0.59 16.54
CA ARG A 91 -7.34 0.94 15.97
C ARG A 91 -7.25 0.50 14.53
N GLN A 92 -6.74 1.35 13.64
CA GLN A 92 -6.57 1.05 12.22
C GLN A 92 -5.19 1.44 11.73
N ARG A 93 -4.49 0.51 11.07
CA ARG A 93 -3.16 0.73 10.51
C ARG A 93 -3.13 0.36 9.04
N ILE A 94 -2.43 1.18 8.26
CA ILE A 94 -2.23 0.96 6.83
C ILE A 94 -0.74 0.78 6.52
N HIS A 95 -0.47 -0.19 5.66
CA HIS A 95 0.83 -0.47 5.12
C HIS A 95 0.72 -0.69 3.62
N MET A 96 1.65 -0.17 2.84
CA MET A 96 1.79 -0.57 1.44
C MET A 96 3.22 -0.94 1.09
N THR A 97 3.38 -1.90 0.17
CA THR A 97 4.67 -2.18 -0.47
C THR A 97 4.61 -1.65 -1.90
N SER A 98 5.50 -0.72 -2.25
CA SER A 98 5.46 -0.01 -3.53
C SER A 98 6.87 0.31 -4.02
N ASN A 99 7.05 0.33 -5.34
CA ASN A 99 8.25 0.86 -5.98
C ASN A 99 8.32 2.40 -5.96
N CYS A 100 7.31 3.07 -5.40
CA CYS A 100 7.20 4.53 -5.26
C CYS A 100 7.37 5.33 -6.56
N SER A 101 7.05 4.72 -7.71
CA SER A 101 7.20 5.33 -9.04
C SER A 101 6.17 6.40 -9.38
N ARG A 102 5.12 6.59 -8.55
CA ARG A 102 4.14 7.66 -8.74
C ARG A 102 4.79 9.05 -8.58
N LYS A 103 4.17 10.06 -9.19
CA LYS A 103 4.58 11.46 -9.03
C LYS A 103 4.22 11.98 -7.63
N ILE A 104 4.96 12.97 -7.13
CA ILE A 104 4.76 13.56 -5.80
C ILE A 104 3.30 13.96 -5.51
N LYS A 105 2.59 14.52 -6.51
CA LYS A 105 1.17 14.90 -6.41
C LYS A 105 0.24 13.75 -6.00
N TRP A 106 0.57 12.52 -6.39
CA TRP A 106 -0.22 11.36 -5.95
C TRP A 106 -0.01 11.11 -4.45
N PHE A 107 1.22 11.27 -3.97
CA PHE A 107 1.58 11.12 -2.56
C PHE A 107 1.00 12.23 -1.68
N GLU A 108 0.89 13.46 -2.19
CA GLU A 108 0.17 14.55 -1.50
C GLU A 108 -1.27 14.15 -1.16
N THR A 109 -1.98 13.52 -2.10
CA THR A 109 -3.34 13.01 -1.83
C THR A 109 -3.32 11.80 -0.91
N TYR A 110 -2.37 10.88 -1.10
CA TYR A 110 -2.21 9.72 -0.22
C TYR A 110 -2.05 10.12 1.24
N ILE A 111 -1.20 11.11 1.55
CA ILE A 111 -0.94 11.60 2.91
C ILE A 111 -2.22 12.09 3.59
N LYS A 112 -3.08 12.82 2.87
CA LYS A 112 -4.36 13.33 3.41
C LYS A 112 -5.24 12.23 3.98
N TYR A 113 -5.24 11.05 3.36
CA TYR A 113 -6.02 9.90 3.81
C TYR A 113 -5.22 9.05 4.80
N ALA A 114 -3.93 8.84 4.54
CA ALA A 114 -3.06 8.02 5.38
C ALA A 114 -2.88 8.57 6.80
N ASN A 115 -2.95 9.89 6.99
CA ASN A 115 -2.84 10.52 8.30
C ASN A 115 -4.07 10.35 9.21
N LYS A 116 -5.18 9.80 8.69
CA LYS A 116 -6.34 9.40 9.50
C LYS A 116 -6.20 8.00 10.11
N PHE A 117 -5.08 7.31 9.86
CA PHE A 117 -4.81 6.01 10.48
C PHE A 117 -3.90 6.21 11.69
N ASP A 118 -4.04 5.38 12.73
CA ASP A 118 -3.13 5.37 13.88
C ASP A 118 -1.65 5.20 13.47
N LYS A 119 -1.44 4.51 12.35
CA LYS A 119 -0.13 4.34 11.73
C LYS A 119 -0.27 4.07 10.24
N ALA A 120 0.37 4.93 9.45
CA ALA A 120 0.66 4.68 8.05
C ALA A 120 2.14 4.32 7.85
N SER A 121 2.40 3.37 6.95
CA SER A 121 3.76 2.95 6.61
C SER A 121 3.90 2.49 5.17
N ILE A 122 5.07 2.70 4.60
CA ILE A 122 5.40 2.30 3.24
C ILE A 122 6.70 1.50 3.29
N THR A 123 6.67 0.28 2.76
CA THR A 123 7.87 -0.43 2.36
C THR A 123 8.19 -0.04 0.93
N ALA A 124 9.19 0.81 0.75
CA ALA A 124 9.66 1.29 -0.53
C ALA A 124 10.67 0.31 -1.12
N SER A 125 10.31 -0.31 -2.25
CA SER A 125 11.18 -1.26 -2.94
C SER A 125 12.17 -0.53 -3.86
N ALA A 126 13.43 -0.47 -3.46
CA ALA A 126 14.51 0.14 -4.23
C ALA A 126 15.01 -0.83 -5.32
N HIS A 127 14.46 -0.68 -6.53
CA HIS A 127 14.81 -1.50 -7.69
C HIS A 127 15.85 -0.79 -8.56
N PHE A 128 17.14 -1.13 -8.42
CA PHE A 128 18.24 -0.45 -9.14
C PHE A 128 18.26 -0.67 -10.65
N GLU A 129 17.59 -1.70 -11.18
CA GLU A 129 17.34 -1.82 -12.63
C GLU A 129 16.52 -0.64 -13.17
N ALA A 130 15.60 -0.11 -12.36
CA ALA A 130 14.80 1.06 -12.71
C ALA A 130 15.43 2.38 -12.22
N LEU A 131 16.02 2.37 -11.00
CA LEU A 131 16.78 3.46 -10.38
C LEU A 131 18.24 3.46 -10.87
N ASN A 132 18.43 3.44 -12.18
CA ASN A 132 19.73 3.23 -12.82
C ASN A 132 20.54 4.50 -13.08
N THR A 133 20.09 5.65 -12.58
CA THR A 133 20.80 6.94 -12.66
C THR A 133 20.73 7.65 -11.31
N GLN A 134 21.70 8.52 -11.05
CA GLN A 134 21.74 9.31 -9.80
C GLN A 134 20.49 10.18 -9.64
N ASP A 135 20.01 10.81 -10.72
CA ASP A 135 18.79 11.63 -10.69
C ASP A 135 17.55 10.83 -10.29
N LYS A 136 17.43 9.58 -10.73
CA LYS A 136 16.31 8.72 -10.35
C LYS A 136 16.40 8.26 -8.90
N ILE A 137 17.60 7.99 -8.42
CA ILE A 137 17.85 7.65 -7.01
C ILE A 137 17.51 8.87 -6.13
N ALA A 138 17.92 10.07 -6.54
CA ALA A 138 17.61 11.31 -5.85
C ALA A 138 16.09 11.58 -5.81
N ASP A 139 15.40 11.52 -6.96
CA ASP A 139 13.93 11.68 -7.02
C ASP A 139 13.19 10.65 -6.16
N PHE A 140 13.68 9.40 -6.13
CA PHE A 140 13.13 8.38 -5.23
C PHE A 140 13.37 8.75 -3.76
N ALA A 141 14.58 9.13 -3.38
CA ALA A 141 14.92 9.53 -2.02
C ALA A 141 14.11 10.75 -1.56
N ASP A 142 13.99 11.78 -2.39
CA ASP A 142 13.23 13.02 -2.11
C ASP A 142 11.76 12.71 -1.81
N LYS A 143 11.15 11.78 -2.56
CA LYS A 143 9.78 11.30 -2.28
C LYS A 143 9.68 10.61 -0.92
N LEU A 144 10.67 9.79 -0.56
CA LEU A 144 10.67 9.09 0.73
C LEU A 144 10.85 10.06 1.90
N VAL A 145 11.74 11.05 1.77
CA VAL A 145 11.91 12.13 2.75
C VAL A 145 10.61 12.92 2.89
N PHE A 146 10.00 13.33 1.77
CA PHE A 146 8.71 14.02 1.78
C PHE A 146 7.62 13.23 2.51
N LEU A 147 7.52 11.92 2.26
CA LEU A 147 6.56 11.06 2.96
C LEU A 147 6.86 10.97 4.46
N GLN A 148 8.14 10.87 4.84
CA GLN A 148 8.58 10.79 6.23
C GLN A 148 8.28 12.09 7.00
N ASP A 149 8.58 13.24 6.41
CA ASP A 149 8.30 14.56 6.97
C ASP A 149 6.80 14.78 7.21
N ASN A 150 5.96 14.07 6.46
CA ASN A 150 4.50 14.11 6.58
C ASN A 150 3.92 12.97 7.45
N GLY A 151 4.74 12.31 8.27
CA GLY A 151 4.29 11.35 9.28
C GLY A 151 4.19 9.90 8.80
N ILE A 152 4.57 9.61 7.55
CA ILE A 152 4.55 8.25 7.01
C ILE A 152 5.84 7.52 7.37
N ARG A 153 5.73 6.34 7.97
CA ARG A 153 6.92 5.54 8.31
C ARG A 153 7.45 4.80 7.08
N ILE A 154 8.70 5.05 6.74
CA ILE A 154 9.35 4.43 5.59
C ILE A 154 10.27 3.29 6.03
N THR A 155 10.16 2.16 5.35
CA THR A 155 11.15 1.09 5.32
C THR A 155 11.64 0.94 3.89
N ILE A 156 12.93 0.79 3.65
CA ILE A 156 13.46 0.57 2.30
C ILE A 156 13.84 -0.91 2.17
N ASN A 157 13.30 -1.58 1.16
CA ASN A 157 13.68 -2.93 0.80
C ASN A 157 14.54 -2.90 -0.45
N MET A 158 15.69 -3.57 -0.41
CA MET A 158 16.61 -3.70 -1.53
C MET A 158 16.85 -5.19 -1.78
N VAL A 159 16.67 -5.60 -3.04
CA VAL A 159 17.05 -6.95 -3.49
C VAL A 159 18.48 -6.89 -4.00
N MET A 160 19.36 -7.64 -3.35
CA MET A 160 20.75 -7.82 -3.77
C MET A 160 20.82 -9.00 -4.72
N ILE A 161 21.20 -8.76 -5.97
CA ILE A 161 21.44 -9.80 -6.98
C ILE A 161 22.96 -10.03 -7.02
N PRO A 162 23.43 -11.30 -7.05
CA PRO A 162 24.86 -11.63 -7.14
C PRO A 162 25.57 -11.04 -8.35
#